data_AF-A0A8T4S0B4-F1
#
_entry.id   AF-A0A8T4S0B4-F1
#
_cell.length_a   1.000
_cell.length_b   1.000
_cell.length_c   1.000
_cell.angle_alpha   90.00
_cell.angle_beta   90.00
_cell.angle_gamma   90.00
#
_symmetry.space_group_name_H-M   'P 1'
#
loop_
_entity.id
_entity.type
_entity.pdbx_description
1 polymer ?
#
loop_
_entity_poly.entity_id
_entity_poly.type
_entity_poly.pdbx_seq_one_letter_code
_entity_poly.pdbx_strand_id
1 'polypeptide(L)'
;MDKRGFLFTIISLIMLISILAFVIAYQNRIKELQDADTVNILRYYEDDIVSNSYSDLMDINVVNISKKTNTLVNFSSLGKYALDRDNQGIMNNYRNFIIDNYSRLNNINISMDNFVPEFYVKPYNSKFSLGTGSLTVLNPNYTQIQRINIDVTVNETLDAGTAVIPSADPGKITINVRFIRRSSKEILYSQEKDQDPTEVNPEFKLPFRSDPPNPTEVSSVSVKFGNYGTDGMLMISTSSLEGEITRFEIYYDNSDSRTIIDTGANLKINDKSSDIILAQQ
;
A
#
# COMPACT_ATOMS: atom_id res chain seq x y z
N MET A 1 -31.90 -34.58 -33.73
CA MET A 1 -30.86 -33.53 -33.80
C MET A 1 -30.18 -33.46 -32.45
N ASP A 2 -28.87 -33.71 -32.41
CA ASP A 2 -28.14 -33.93 -31.17
C ASP A 2 -27.89 -32.60 -30.45
N LYS A 3 -28.71 -32.31 -29.44
CA LYS A 3 -28.76 -31.00 -28.74
C LYS A 3 -27.41 -30.59 -28.16
N ARG A 4 -26.56 -31.56 -27.83
CA ARG A 4 -25.20 -31.36 -27.31
C ARG A 4 -24.23 -30.89 -28.40
N GLY A 5 -24.33 -31.44 -29.60
CA GLY A 5 -23.54 -31.01 -30.76
C GLY A 5 -23.87 -29.58 -31.17
N PHE A 6 -25.17 -29.24 -31.17
CA PHE A 6 -25.61 -27.87 -31.46
C PHE A 6 -25.12 -26.85 -30.43
N LEU A 7 -25.17 -27.19 -29.13
CA LEU A 7 -24.67 -26.32 -28.06
C LEU A 7 -23.15 -26.13 -28.15
N PHE A 8 -22.42 -27.21 -28.43
CA PHE A 8 -20.97 -27.17 -28.61
C PHE A 8 -20.58 -26.25 -29.77
N THR A 9 -21.25 -26.38 -30.92
CA THR A 9 -20.99 -25.51 -32.08
C THR A 9 -21.25 -24.03 -31.78
N ILE A 10 -22.31 -23.71 -31.03
CA ILE A 10 -22.59 -22.32 -30.63
C ILE A 10 -21.49 -21.79 -29.69
N ILE A 11 -21.08 -22.56 -28.69
CA ILE A 11 -20.03 -22.15 -27.74
C ILE A 11 -18.69 -21.97 -28.47
N SER A 12 -18.34 -22.89 -29.37
CA SER A 12 -17.12 -22.77 -30.18
C SER A 12 -17.16 -21.54 -31.09
N LEU A 13 -18.30 -21.24 -31.71
CA LEU A 13 -18.47 -20.05 -32.54
C LEU A 13 -18.34 -18.77 -31.71
N ILE A 14 -18.95 -18.72 -30.53
CA ILE A 14 -18.83 -17.58 -29.61
C ILE A 14 -17.38 -17.42 -29.16
N MET A 15 -16.68 -18.49 -28.79
CA MET A 15 -15.25 -18.41 -28.44
C MET A 15 -14.40 -17.91 -29.61
N LEU A 16 -14.66 -18.39 -30.83
CA LEU A 16 -13.90 -17.97 -32.01
C LEU A 16 -14.13 -16.48 -32.31
N ILE A 17 -15.37 -16.00 -32.19
CA ILE A 17 -15.72 -14.58 -32.34
C ILE A 17 -15.09 -13.74 -31.23
N SER A 18 -15.07 -14.22 -29.98
CA SER A 18 -14.43 -13.53 -28.85
C SER A 18 -12.92 -13.43 -29.04
N ILE A 19 -12.26 -14.49 -29.50
CA ILE A 19 -10.83 -14.48 -29.84
C ILE A 19 -10.57 -13.51 -31.00
N LEU A 20 -11.42 -13.52 -32.03
CA LEU A 20 -11.30 -12.60 -33.16
C LEU A 20 -11.46 -11.14 -32.73
N ALA A 21 -12.44 -10.84 -31.89
CA ALA A 21 -12.65 -9.50 -31.33
C ALA A 21 -11.45 -9.07 -30.47
N PHE A 22 -10.88 -9.98 -29.67
CA PHE A 22 -9.68 -9.71 -28.88
C PHE A 22 -8.46 -9.44 -29.77
N VAL A 23 -8.27 -10.22 -30.83
CA VAL A 23 -7.18 -10.03 -31.81
C VAL A 23 -7.34 -8.71 -32.57
N ILE A 24 -8.56 -8.34 -32.99
CA ILE A 24 -8.83 -7.06 -33.65
C ILE A 24 -8.60 -5.90 -32.70
N ALA A 25 -9.07 -5.98 -31.45
CA ALA A 25 -8.82 -4.97 -30.43
C ALA A 25 -7.32 -4.82 -30.14
N TYR A 26 -6.58 -5.93 -30.07
CA TYR A 26 -5.13 -5.93 -29.88
C TYR A 26 -4.39 -5.35 -31.08
N GLN A 27 -4.79 -5.68 -32.32
CA GLN A 27 -4.20 -5.10 -33.53
C GLN A 27 -4.50 -3.61 -33.68
N ASN A 28 -5.73 -3.18 -33.41
CA ASN A 28 -6.08 -1.76 -33.42
C ASN A 28 -5.30 -1.00 -32.36
N ARG A 29 -5.08 -1.60 -31.18
CA ARG A 29 -4.27 -1.03 -30.11
C ARG A 29 -2.78 -0.95 -30.45
N ILE A 30 -2.23 -1.94 -31.15
CA ILE A 30 -0.87 -1.87 -31.69
C ILE A 30 -0.76 -0.77 -32.75
N LYS A 31 -1.75 -0.64 -33.63
CA LYS A 31 -1.77 0.45 -34.63
C LYS A 31 -1.88 1.82 -33.98
N GLU A 32 -2.73 1.98 -32.97
CA GLU A 32 -2.82 3.20 -32.17
C GLU A 32 -1.48 3.53 -31.50
N LEU A 33 -0.72 2.53 -31.04
CA LEU A 33 0.63 2.72 -30.49
C LEU A 33 1.70 3.02 -31.57
N GLN A 34 1.48 2.63 -32.82
CA GLN A 34 2.37 2.92 -33.95
C GLN A 34 2.09 4.29 -34.60
N ASP A 35 0.83 4.75 -34.57
CA ASP A 35 0.37 6.03 -35.14
C ASP A 35 0.28 7.15 -34.08
N ALA A 36 0.53 6.86 -32.80
CA ALA A 36 0.48 7.85 -31.74
C ALA A 36 1.70 8.78 -31.78
N ASP A 37 1.45 10.08 -31.91
CA ASP A 37 2.40 11.15 -31.57
C ASP A 37 3.12 10.79 -30.26
N THR A 38 4.45 10.95 -30.22
CA THR A 38 5.32 10.64 -29.07
C THR A 38 4.73 11.11 -27.73
N VAL A 39 3.97 12.22 -27.73
CA VAL A 39 3.26 12.78 -26.57
C VAL A 39 2.19 11.82 -26.00
N ASN A 40 1.40 11.14 -26.84
CA ASN A 40 0.38 10.19 -26.38
C ASN A 40 0.99 8.89 -25.86
N ILE A 41 2.11 8.45 -26.44
CA ILE A 41 2.89 7.30 -25.95
C ILE A 41 3.50 7.64 -24.58
N LEU A 42 4.09 8.82 -24.44
CA LEU A 42 4.63 9.31 -23.17
C LEU A 42 3.54 9.44 -22.10
N ARG A 43 2.38 9.97 -22.47
CA ARG A 43 1.22 10.06 -21.57
C ARG A 43 0.66 8.70 -21.19
N TYR A 44 0.66 7.73 -22.11
CA TYR A 44 0.31 6.34 -21.80
C TYR A 44 1.28 5.72 -20.79
N TYR A 45 2.59 5.96 -20.94
CA TYR A 45 3.58 5.50 -19.95
C TYR A 45 3.44 6.19 -18.61
N GLU A 46 3.17 7.50 -18.62
CA GLU A 46 2.87 8.25 -17.40
C GLU A 46 1.62 7.69 -16.73
N ASP A 47 0.53 7.47 -17.47
CA ASP A 47 -0.72 6.92 -16.95
C ASP A 47 -0.52 5.50 -16.40
N ASP A 48 0.20 4.59 -17.06
CA ASP A 48 0.44 3.21 -16.59
C ASP A 48 1.34 3.14 -15.34
N ILE A 49 2.35 4.00 -15.27
CA ILE A 49 3.26 4.13 -14.12
C ILE A 49 2.53 4.76 -12.92
N VAL A 50 1.65 5.73 -13.18
CA VAL A 50 0.88 6.47 -12.15
C VAL A 50 -0.39 5.70 -11.74
N SER A 51 -0.95 4.84 -12.60
CA SER A 51 -2.23 4.17 -12.37
C SER A 51 -2.12 3.02 -11.37
N ASN A 52 -2.03 3.29 -10.07
CA ASN A 52 -2.31 2.36 -8.97
C ASN A 52 -1.60 0.98 -8.99
N SER A 53 -0.75 0.66 -9.97
CA SER A 53 -0.04 -0.62 -10.07
C SER A 53 0.85 -0.81 -8.84
N TYR A 54 1.40 0.28 -8.29
CA TYR A 54 2.14 0.29 -7.04
C TYR A 54 1.26 -0.03 -5.81
N SER A 55 0.06 0.56 -5.69
CA SER A 55 -0.86 0.23 -4.60
C SER A 55 -1.38 -1.21 -4.70
N ASP A 56 -1.60 -1.70 -5.92
CA ASP A 56 -2.02 -3.08 -6.18
C ASP A 56 -0.89 -4.08 -5.86
N LEU A 57 0.35 -3.76 -6.24
CA LEU A 57 1.53 -4.55 -5.89
C LEU A 57 1.80 -4.60 -4.38
N MET A 58 1.40 -3.57 -3.64
CA MET A 58 1.59 -3.47 -2.18
C MET A 58 0.32 -3.81 -1.38
N ASP A 59 -0.76 -4.18 -2.08
CA ASP A 59 -2.08 -4.51 -1.51
C ASP A 59 -2.63 -3.40 -0.59
N ILE A 60 -2.43 -2.13 -0.98
CA ILE A 60 -2.94 -0.95 -0.28
C ILE A 60 -4.30 -0.61 -0.88
N ASN A 61 -5.36 -0.68 -0.07
CA ASN A 61 -6.72 -0.45 -0.53
C ASN A 61 -7.41 0.64 0.31
N VAL A 62 -7.71 1.76 -0.34
CA VAL A 62 -8.44 2.89 0.23
C VAL A 62 -9.93 2.63 0.07
N VAL A 63 -10.66 2.52 1.18
CA VAL A 63 -12.12 2.33 1.15
C VAL A 63 -12.81 3.64 0.79
N ASN A 64 -12.49 4.70 1.52
CA ASN A 64 -13.04 6.02 1.30
C ASN A 64 -12.24 7.13 2.00
N ILE A 65 -12.49 8.36 1.53
CA ILE A 65 -12.16 9.59 2.23
C ILE A 65 -13.48 10.31 2.49
N SER A 66 -13.81 10.58 3.75
CA SER A 66 -15.06 11.24 4.13
C SER A 66 -14.81 12.48 4.95
N LYS A 67 -15.60 13.53 4.71
CA LYS A 67 -15.50 14.81 5.41
C LYS A 67 -16.84 15.10 6.08
N LYS A 68 -16.89 14.98 7.41
CA LYS A 68 -18.05 15.34 8.25
C LYS A 68 -17.60 16.36 9.29
N THR A 69 -17.64 16.01 10.57
CA THR A 69 -17.05 16.81 11.66
C THR A 69 -15.52 16.81 11.60
N ASN A 70 -14.94 15.72 11.08
CA ASN A 70 -13.53 15.53 10.82
C ASN A 70 -13.33 14.91 9.42
N THR A 71 -12.08 14.89 8.97
CA THR A 71 -11.69 14.19 7.75
C THR A 71 -11.18 12.80 8.11
N LEU A 72 -11.92 11.77 7.70
CA LEU A 72 -11.55 10.37 7.85
C LEU A 72 -10.93 9.87 6.54
N VAL A 73 -9.72 9.31 6.64
CA VAL A 73 -9.13 8.48 5.59
C VAL A 73 -9.13 7.03 6.07
N ASN A 74 -9.83 6.15 5.34
CA ASN A 74 -10.05 4.76 5.72
C ASN A 74 -9.44 3.81 4.69
N PHE A 75 -8.64 2.87 5.18
CA PHE A 75 -8.02 1.81 4.41
C PHE A 75 -8.49 0.45 4.91
N SER A 76 -8.90 -0.44 3.98
CA SER A 76 -9.28 -1.83 4.26
C SER A 76 -8.10 -2.77 4.23
N SER A 77 -7.01 -2.35 3.59
CA SER A 77 -5.70 -2.99 3.69
C SER A 77 -4.65 -1.90 3.60
N LEU A 78 -3.71 -1.87 4.54
CA LEU A 78 -2.55 -0.98 4.50
C LEU A 78 -1.25 -1.81 4.51
N GLY A 79 -1.29 -2.96 3.84
CA GLY A 79 -0.15 -3.83 3.62
C GLY A 79 -0.15 -5.10 4.47
N LYS A 80 0.52 -6.12 3.92
CA LYS A 80 0.76 -7.43 4.52
C LYS A 80 2.25 -7.59 4.82
N TYR A 81 2.58 -7.86 6.07
CA TYR A 81 3.91 -8.28 6.52
C TYR A 81 3.95 -9.80 6.47
N ALA A 82 4.54 -10.37 5.43
CA ALA A 82 4.84 -11.79 5.38
C ALA A 82 6.33 -12.01 5.59
N LEU A 83 6.72 -13.08 6.28
CA LEU A 83 8.13 -13.38 6.59
C LEU A 83 8.96 -13.65 5.32
N ASP A 84 8.31 -14.02 4.23
CA ASP A 84 8.89 -14.40 2.94
C ASP A 84 8.65 -13.36 1.82
N ARG A 85 7.91 -12.28 2.09
CA ARG A 85 7.61 -11.26 1.08
C ARG A 85 8.67 -10.17 1.08
N ASP A 86 9.58 -10.24 0.10
CA ASP A 86 10.56 -9.18 -0.17
C ASP A 86 9.90 -8.01 -0.92
N ASN A 87 9.21 -7.13 -0.17
CA ASN A 87 8.55 -5.94 -0.73
C ASN A 87 9.56 -5.03 -1.47
N GLN A 88 10.79 -4.91 -0.98
CA GLN A 88 11.82 -4.11 -1.61
C GLN A 88 12.29 -4.74 -2.93
N GLY A 89 12.47 -6.06 -2.97
CA GLY A 89 12.76 -6.82 -4.18
C GLY A 89 11.65 -6.74 -5.21
N ILE A 90 10.39 -6.91 -4.82
CA ILE A 90 9.22 -6.75 -5.71
C ILE A 90 9.24 -5.35 -6.34
N MET A 91 9.46 -4.32 -5.53
CA MET A 91 9.48 -2.94 -5.99
C MET A 91 10.67 -2.64 -6.91
N ASN A 92 11.86 -3.16 -6.59
CA ASN A 92 13.03 -3.07 -7.46
C ASN A 92 12.83 -3.80 -8.79
N ASN A 93 12.20 -4.97 -8.76
CA ASN A 93 11.89 -5.75 -9.97
C ASN A 93 10.89 -5.01 -10.86
N TYR A 94 9.85 -4.42 -10.27
CA TYR A 94 8.92 -3.57 -11.02
C TYR A 94 9.62 -2.35 -11.62
N ARG A 95 10.45 -1.65 -10.84
CA ARG A 95 11.26 -0.53 -11.33
C ARG A 95 12.13 -0.94 -12.52
N ASN A 96 12.87 -2.04 -12.39
CA ASN A 96 13.74 -2.55 -13.46
C ASN A 96 12.93 -2.96 -14.69
N PHE A 97 11.80 -3.65 -14.49
CA PHE A 97 10.89 -4.00 -15.59
C PHE A 97 10.42 -2.76 -16.35
N ILE A 98 9.98 -1.72 -15.65
CA ILE A 98 9.51 -0.48 -16.29
C ILE A 98 10.64 0.22 -17.03
N ILE A 99 11.81 0.39 -16.39
CA ILE A 99 12.99 1.02 -17.00
C ILE A 99 13.40 0.24 -18.24
N ASP A 100 13.59 -1.08 -18.14
CA ASP A 100 14.12 -1.89 -19.22
C ASP A 100 13.11 -2.07 -20.37
N ASN A 101 11.83 -2.28 -20.05
CA ASN A 101 10.83 -2.59 -21.06
C ASN A 101 10.41 -1.33 -21.84
N TYR A 102 10.14 -0.21 -21.16
CA TYR A 102 9.75 1.02 -21.85
C TYR A 102 10.93 1.76 -22.48
N SER A 103 12.14 1.68 -21.91
CA SER A 103 13.31 2.26 -22.60
C SER A 103 13.66 1.52 -23.88
N ARG A 104 13.44 0.19 -23.94
CA ARG A 104 13.69 -0.63 -25.14
C ARG A 104 12.65 -0.44 -26.23
N LEU A 105 11.39 -0.17 -25.88
CA LEU A 105 10.30 -0.13 -26.86
C LEU A 105 10.34 1.12 -27.75
N ASN A 106 10.94 2.24 -27.31
CA ASN A 106 10.85 3.51 -28.04
C ASN A 106 12.10 4.43 -27.97
N ASN A 107 13.29 3.94 -27.58
CA ASN A 107 14.51 4.78 -27.43
C ASN A 107 14.34 5.96 -26.45
N ILE A 108 13.37 5.88 -25.54
CA ILE A 108 13.11 6.89 -24.52
C ILE A 108 13.89 6.51 -23.28
N ASN A 109 14.67 7.42 -22.69
CA ASN A 109 15.36 7.13 -21.44
C ASN A 109 14.41 7.39 -20.26
N ILE A 110 13.91 6.33 -19.65
CA ILE A 110 13.05 6.41 -18.47
C ILE A 110 13.88 6.16 -17.22
N SER A 111 13.89 7.14 -16.34
CA SER A 111 14.55 7.04 -15.04
C SER A 111 13.53 7.33 -13.94
N MET A 112 13.44 6.43 -12.97
CA MET A 112 12.68 6.69 -11.74
C MET A 112 13.64 7.10 -10.64
N ASP A 113 13.48 8.33 -10.14
CA ASP A 113 14.14 8.84 -8.94
C ASP A 113 13.20 8.68 -7.75
N ASN A 114 13.73 8.24 -6.60
CA ASN A 114 12.96 8.05 -5.38
C ASN A 114 11.74 7.12 -5.54
N PHE A 115 11.90 6.02 -6.29
CA PHE A 115 10.90 4.95 -6.31
C PHE A 115 11.01 4.14 -5.02
N VAL A 116 10.39 4.67 -3.97
CA VAL A 116 10.35 4.12 -2.62
C VAL A 116 8.91 3.76 -2.26
N PRO A 117 8.69 2.82 -1.32
CA PRO A 117 7.35 2.32 -1.05
C PRO A 117 6.59 3.29 -0.14
N GLU A 118 6.34 4.51 -0.66
CA GLU A 118 5.85 5.64 0.10
C GLU A 118 4.70 6.38 -0.57
N PHE A 119 3.73 6.80 0.23
CA PHE A 119 2.61 7.64 -0.21
C PHE A 119 2.26 8.71 0.82
N TYR A 120 1.54 9.74 0.38
CA TYR A 120 1.22 10.91 1.18
C TYR A 120 -0.28 11.18 1.20
N VAL A 121 -0.80 11.60 2.36
CA VAL A 121 -2.15 12.17 2.49
C VAL A 121 -2.02 13.68 2.56
N LYS A 122 -2.42 14.38 1.49
CA LYS A 122 -2.48 15.85 1.43
C LYS A 122 -3.88 16.33 1.85
N PRO A 123 -4.03 17.48 2.51
CA PRO A 123 -2.99 18.49 2.83
C PRO A 123 -2.26 18.22 4.16
N TYR A 124 -2.60 17.16 4.88
CA TYR A 124 -2.06 16.87 6.22
C TYR A 124 -0.56 16.52 6.21
N ASN A 125 0.01 16.23 5.03
CA ASN A 125 1.41 15.83 4.85
C ASN A 125 1.79 14.56 5.62
N SER A 126 0.80 13.70 5.91
CA SER A 126 1.09 12.38 6.49
C SER A 126 1.74 11.51 5.44
N LYS A 127 2.96 11.06 5.71
CA LYS A 127 3.76 10.19 4.88
C LYS A 127 3.70 8.77 5.43
N PHE A 128 3.36 7.82 4.58
CA PHE A 128 3.32 6.41 4.90
C PHE A 128 4.46 5.73 4.17
N SER A 129 5.27 4.93 4.87
CA SER A 129 6.41 4.20 4.34
C SER A 129 6.30 2.73 4.74
N LEU A 130 6.25 1.84 3.75
CA LEU A 130 6.17 0.39 3.98
C LEU A 130 7.57 -0.23 3.92
N GLY A 131 8.07 -0.71 5.05
CA GLY A 131 9.31 -1.44 5.16
C GLY A 131 9.12 -2.96 5.12
N THR A 132 10.23 -3.69 5.22
CA THR A 132 10.21 -5.14 5.46
C THR A 132 9.79 -5.39 6.90
N GLY A 133 8.57 -5.91 7.10
CA GLY A 133 8.05 -6.24 8.43
C GLY A 133 7.55 -5.04 9.26
N SER A 134 7.50 -3.84 8.69
CA SER A 134 6.99 -2.66 9.37
C SER A 134 6.29 -1.66 8.46
N LEU A 135 5.35 -0.90 9.02
CA LEU A 135 4.86 0.35 8.46
C LEU A 135 5.25 1.48 9.39
N THR A 136 5.73 2.56 8.80
CA THR A 136 5.96 3.83 9.48
C THR A 136 5.03 4.88 8.89
N VAL A 137 4.34 5.63 9.75
CA VAL A 137 3.58 6.82 9.37
C VAL A 137 4.21 8.02 10.07
N LEU A 138 4.65 8.99 9.28
CA LEU A 138 5.17 10.27 9.75
C LEU A 138 4.12 11.33 9.49
N ASN A 139 3.77 12.12 10.49
CA ASN A 139 2.92 13.28 10.28
C ASN A 139 3.57 14.54 10.87
N PRO A 140 4.21 15.38 10.04
CA PRO A 140 4.74 16.67 10.47
C PRO A 140 3.68 17.58 11.10
N ASN A 141 2.41 17.43 10.72
CA ASN A 141 1.27 18.14 11.27
C ASN A 141 0.49 17.24 12.26
N TYR A 142 1.18 16.53 13.15
CA TYR A 142 0.57 15.60 14.10
C TYR A 142 -0.51 16.25 14.98
N THR A 143 -0.45 17.57 15.20
CA THR A 143 -1.48 18.33 15.94
C THR A 143 -2.85 18.31 15.26
N GLN A 144 -2.91 18.01 13.96
CA GLN A 144 -4.16 17.85 13.22
C GLN A 144 -4.74 16.45 13.35
N ILE A 145 -4.02 15.48 13.93
CA ILE A 145 -4.54 14.13 14.16
C ILE A 145 -5.37 14.15 15.43
N GLN A 146 -6.63 13.72 15.34
CA GLN A 146 -7.51 13.53 16.49
C GLN A 146 -7.46 12.09 17.01
N ARG A 147 -7.46 11.13 16.08
CA ARG A 147 -7.58 9.71 16.40
C ARG A 147 -6.98 8.83 15.31
N ILE A 148 -6.43 7.69 15.73
CA ILE A 148 -6.02 6.61 14.83
C ILE A 148 -6.63 5.30 15.32
N ASN A 149 -7.33 4.58 14.44
CA ASN A 149 -7.83 3.22 14.71
C ASN A 149 -7.07 2.22 13.84
N ILE A 150 -6.59 1.14 14.45
CA ILE A 150 -5.72 0.16 13.82
C ILE A 150 -6.19 -1.24 14.18
N ASP A 151 -6.48 -2.06 13.17
CA ASP A 151 -6.65 -3.50 13.34
C ASP A 151 -5.51 -4.24 12.63
N VAL A 152 -4.76 -5.03 13.38
CA VAL A 152 -3.74 -5.93 12.83
C VAL A 152 -4.20 -7.38 12.99
N THR A 153 -4.41 -8.05 11.86
CA THR A 153 -4.71 -9.48 11.82
C THR A 153 -3.41 -10.28 11.73
N VAL A 154 -3.17 -11.20 12.66
CA VAL A 154 -1.95 -12.02 12.74
C VAL A 154 -2.24 -13.50 12.47
N ASN A 155 -1.29 -14.21 11.88
CA ASN A 155 -1.42 -15.65 11.58
C ASN A 155 -0.96 -16.58 12.72
N GLU A 156 -0.78 -16.05 13.93
CA GLU A 156 -0.18 -16.78 15.04
C GLU A 156 -1.14 -17.78 15.70
N THR A 157 -0.63 -18.99 15.94
CA THR A 157 -1.33 -20.10 16.59
C THR A 157 -0.94 -20.27 18.05
N LEU A 158 0.23 -19.77 18.45
CA LEU A 158 0.69 -19.80 19.83
C LEU A 158 -0.23 -18.99 20.76
N ASP A 159 -0.11 -19.28 22.06
CA ASP A 159 -0.84 -18.57 23.10
C ASP A 159 -0.31 -17.13 23.26
N ALA A 160 -1.26 -16.21 23.37
CA ALA A 160 -0.98 -14.82 23.65
C ALA A 160 -0.47 -14.66 25.09
N GLY A 161 0.72 -14.07 25.23
CA GLY A 161 1.29 -13.72 26.52
C GLY A 161 0.65 -12.47 27.12
N THR A 162 1.19 -12.02 28.26
CA THR A 162 0.76 -10.77 28.89
C THR A 162 1.08 -9.59 27.99
N ALA A 163 0.04 -8.86 27.58
CA ALA A 163 0.18 -7.69 26.73
C ALA A 163 0.80 -6.49 27.46
N VAL A 164 1.56 -5.68 26.73
CA VAL A 164 2.01 -4.35 27.16
C VAL A 164 0.90 -3.35 26.82
N ILE A 165 0.55 -2.54 27.80
CA ILE A 165 -0.46 -1.48 27.65
C ILE A 165 0.25 -0.17 27.96
N PRO A 166 0.25 0.82 27.06
CA PRO A 166 0.87 2.10 27.34
C PRO A 166 0.14 2.88 28.42
N SER A 167 0.88 3.78 29.08
CA SER A 167 0.32 4.84 29.92
C SER A 167 -0.61 5.73 29.09
N ALA A 168 -1.63 6.30 29.72
CA ALA A 168 -2.50 7.27 29.05
C ALA A 168 -2.03 8.69 29.36
N ASP A 169 -2.04 9.54 28.34
CA ASP A 169 -1.81 10.99 28.45
C ASP A 169 -3.10 11.73 28.09
N PRO A 170 -4.01 11.95 29.07
CA PRO A 170 -5.37 12.41 28.79
C PRO A 170 -5.41 13.70 27.97
N GLY A 171 -6.27 13.72 26.95
CA GLY A 171 -6.47 14.90 26.10
C GLY A 171 -5.42 15.07 24.99
N LYS A 172 -4.55 14.07 24.80
CA LYS A 172 -3.67 13.94 23.63
C LYS A 172 -4.37 13.13 22.53
N ILE A 173 -3.60 12.55 21.61
CA ILE A 173 -4.13 11.87 20.43
C ILE A 173 -4.61 10.48 20.82
N THR A 174 -5.87 10.15 20.55
CA THR A 174 -6.42 8.84 20.88
C THR A 174 -5.96 7.78 19.87
N ILE A 175 -5.27 6.75 20.36
CA ILE A 175 -4.84 5.60 19.56
C ILE A 175 -5.61 4.36 20.01
N ASN A 176 -6.34 3.74 19.08
CA ASN A 176 -7.09 2.51 19.31
C ASN A 176 -6.45 1.37 18.51
N VAL A 177 -6.01 0.33 19.21
CA VAL A 177 -5.28 -0.81 18.63
C VAL A 177 -6.00 -2.10 18.97
N ARG A 178 -6.25 -2.92 17.93
CA ARG A 178 -6.74 -4.28 18.08
C ARG A 178 -5.83 -5.28 17.36
N PHE A 179 -5.53 -6.39 18.03
CA PHE A 179 -4.86 -7.53 17.42
C PHE A 179 -5.84 -8.69 17.31
N ILE A 180 -5.94 -9.25 16.10
CA ILE A 180 -6.97 -10.23 15.73
C ILE A 180 -6.30 -11.49 15.21
N ARG A 181 -6.71 -12.66 15.71
CA ARG A 181 -6.23 -13.94 15.20
C ARG A 181 -6.88 -14.25 13.85
N ARG A 182 -6.08 -14.53 12.82
CA ARG A 182 -6.57 -14.74 11.43
C ARG A 182 -7.54 -15.92 11.32
N SER A 183 -7.24 -17.04 11.98
CA SER A 183 -7.98 -18.30 11.86
C SER A 183 -9.37 -18.25 12.52
N SER A 184 -9.46 -17.71 13.73
CA SER A 184 -10.71 -17.66 14.52
C SER A 184 -11.43 -16.32 14.46
N LYS A 185 -10.79 -15.26 13.96
CA LYS A 185 -11.25 -13.86 14.07
C LYS A 185 -11.41 -13.38 15.52
N GLU A 186 -10.78 -14.07 16.46
CA GLU A 186 -10.75 -13.72 17.87
C GLU A 186 -9.94 -12.44 18.10
N ILE A 187 -10.46 -11.54 18.93
CA ILE A 187 -9.74 -10.34 19.37
C ILE A 187 -8.82 -10.74 20.52
N LEU A 188 -7.52 -10.80 20.25
CA LEU A 188 -6.48 -11.17 21.22
C LEU A 188 -6.08 -9.99 22.12
N TYR A 189 -6.22 -8.78 21.59
CA TYR A 189 -5.87 -7.53 22.27
C TYR A 189 -6.77 -6.41 21.76
N SER A 190 -7.24 -5.55 22.66
CA SER A 190 -7.98 -4.34 22.32
C SER A 190 -7.74 -3.29 23.39
N GLN A 191 -7.10 -2.19 23.03
CA GLN A 191 -6.85 -1.07 23.93
C GLN A 191 -7.04 0.25 23.20
N GLU A 192 -7.55 1.23 23.93
CA GLU A 192 -7.65 2.62 23.51
C GLU A 192 -6.93 3.48 24.55
N LYS A 193 -5.95 4.26 24.10
CA LYS A 193 -5.16 5.15 24.97
C LYS A 193 -4.87 6.45 24.24
N ASP A 194 -4.96 7.55 24.98
CA ASP A 194 -4.42 8.84 24.54
C ASP A 194 -2.90 8.81 24.70
N GLN A 195 -2.16 9.20 23.66
CA GLN A 195 -0.69 9.15 23.61
C GLN A 195 -0.13 10.52 23.21
N ASP A 196 0.92 10.98 23.89
CA ASP A 196 1.58 12.25 23.53
C ASP A 196 2.47 12.08 22.29
N PRO A 197 2.23 12.80 21.17
CA PRO A 197 3.07 12.71 19.98
C PRO A 197 4.53 13.14 20.21
N THR A 198 4.81 13.90 21.25
CA THR A 198 6.13 14.49 21.53
C THR A 198 7.00 13.67 22.49
N GLU A 199 6.43 12.62 23.09
CA GLU A 199 7.13 11.76 24.05
C GLU A 199 7.40 10.37 23.48
N VAL A 200 8.36 9.66 24.08
CA VAL A 200 8.61 8.25 23.78
C VAL A 200 7.62 7.41 24.59
N ASN A 201 6.43 7.18 24.05
CA ASN A 201 5.43 6.37 24.74
C ASN A 201 5.84 4.89 24.80
N PRO A 202 5.32 4.11 25.77
CA PRO A 202 5.40 2.66 25.69
C PRO A 202 4.60 2.13 24.48
N GLU A 203 4.91 0.93 24.03
CA GLU A 203 4.23 0.32 22.88
C GLU A 203 2.96 -0.43 23.29
N PHE A 204 1.98 -0.49 22.38
CA PHE A 204 0.91 -1.50 22.41
C PHE A 204 1.53 -2.79 21.88
N LYS A 205 1.88 -3.75 22.75
CA LYS A 205 2.55 -5.00 22.32
C LYS A 205 1.84 -6.23 22.84
N LEU A 206 1.70 -7.22 21.97
CA LEU A 206 1.27 -8.55 22.33
C LEU A 206 2.37 -9.57 21.97
N PRO A 207 3.03 -10.16 22.97
CA PRO A 207 3.96 -11.26 22.75
C PRO A 207 3.20 -12.58 22.61
N PHE A 208 3.76 -13.51 21.83
CA PHE A 208 3.29 -14.89 21.76
C PHE A 208 4.39 -15.81 22.27
N ARG A 209 3.99 -16.83 23.04
CA ARG A 209 4.93 -17.63 23.82
C ARG A 209 4.91 -19.10 23.42
N SER A 210 6.05 -19.75 23.58
CA SER A 210 6.16 -21.20 23.49
C SER A 210 5.33 -21.89 24.58
N ASP A 211 5.01 -23.16 24.35
CA ASP A 211 4.27 -23.97 25.29
C ASP A 211 4.98 -24.11 26.65
N PRO A 212 4.23 -24.34 27.75
CA PRO A 212 4.78 -24.66 29.06
C PRO A 212 5.79 -25.84 29.01
N PRO A 213 6.73 -25.96 29.96
CA PRO A 213 6.76 -25.30 31.27
C PRO A 213 7.55 -23.99 31.33
N ASN A 214 8.36 -23.65 30.32
CA ASN A 214 9.20 -22.46 30.30
C ASN A 214 8.83 -21.56 29.11
N PRO A 215 7.72 -20.80 29.19
CA PRO A 215 7.22 -20.00 28.08
C PRO A 215 8.16 -18.81 27.80
N THR A 216 8.75 -18.78 26.62
CA THR A 216 9.59 -17.69 26.11
C THR A 216 8.87 -16.95 24.98
N GLU A 217 9.04 -15.63 24.85
CA GLU A 217 8.53 -14.90 23.68
C GLU A 217 9.22 -15.41 22.41
N VAL A 218 8.43 -15.91 21.45
CA VAL A 218 8.90 -16.43 20.15
C VAL A 218 8.63 -15.42 19.05
N SER A 219 7.48 -14.77 19.12
CA SER A 219 7.00 -13.81 18.12
C SER A 219 6.22 -12.71 18.83
N SER A 220 6.02 -11.56 18.18
CA SER A 220 5.21 -10.47 18.72
C SER A 220 4.67 -9.55 17.65
N VAL A 221 3.60 -8.84 17.99
CA VAL A 221 3.06 -7.71 17.22
C VAL A 221 3.08 -6.47 18.11
N SER A 222 3.50 -5.33 17.55
CA SER A 222 3.46 -4.07 18.29
C SER A 222 3.11 -2.86 17.44
N VAL A 223 2.51 -1.88 18.12
CA VAL A 223 2.19 -0.54 17.61
C VAL A 223 2.79 0.49 18.55
N LYS A 224 3.48 1.47 18.00
CA LYS A 224 4.13 2.58 18.69
C LYS A 224 3.62 3.90 18.15
N PHE A 225 3.38 4.86 19.02
CA PHE A 225 3.03 6.23 18.64
C PHE A 225 3.77 7.20 19.55
N GLY A 226 4.40 8.24 19.00
CA GLY A 226 5.17 9.22 19.78
C GLY A 226 6.39 9.75 19.05
N ASN A 227 7.38 10.23 19.80
CA ASN A 227 8.64 10.73 19.27
C ASN A 227 9.70 9.61 19.18
N TYR A 228 9.75 8.92 18.05
CA TYR A 228 10.80 7.92 17.75
C TYR A 228 11.73 8.41 16.64
N GLY A 229 12.25 9.62 16.83
CA GLY A 229 13.10 10.32 15.86
C GLY A 229 12.36 11.48 15.15
N THR A 230 11.04 11.48 15.18
CA THR A 230 10.19 12.59 14.78
C THR A 230 8.89 12.54 15.58
N ASP A 231 8.38 13.69 16.01
CA ASP A 231 7.11 13.80 16.73
C ASP A 231 5.95 13.23 15.90
N GLY A 232 5.02 12.55 16.58
CA GLY A 232 3.82 11.98 15.97
C GLY A 232 4.10 10.83 14.99
N MET A 233 5.27 10.17 15.11
CA MET A 233 5.56 8.96 14.36
C MET A 233 4.70 7.82 14.89
N LEU A 234 3.98 7.14 13.99
CA LEU A 234 3.36 5.85 14.23
C LEU A 234 4.22 4.76 13.59
N MET A 235 4.46 3.67 14.30
CA MET A 235 5.14 2.50 13.76
C MET A 235 4.39 1.23 14.13
N ILE A 236 4.14 0.37 13.14
CA ILE A 236 3.52 -0.94 13.30
C ILE A 236 4.55 -1.98 12.86
N SER A 237 4.81 -2.98 13.69
CA SER A 237 5.83 -3.99 13.42
C SER A 237 5.40 -5.37 13.89
N THR A 238 5.86 -6.41 13.18
CA THR A 238 5.77 -7.80 13.63
C THR A 238 7.15 -8.41 13.77
N SER A 239 7.31 -9.35 14.70
CA SER A 239 8.52 -10.13 14.92
C SER A 239 8.20 -11.61 14.73
N SER A 240 8.85 -12.26 13.76
CA SER A 240 8.73 -13.70 13.48
C SER A 240 7.30 -14.22 13.25
N LEU A 241 6.38 -13.36 12.80
CA LEU A 241 5.01 -13.73 12.44
C LEU A 241 4.51 -12.89 11.25
N GLU A 242 3.48 -13.38 10.56
CA GLU A 242 2.79 -12.59 9.56
C GLU A 242 1.70 -11.71 10.20
N GLY A 243 1.70 -10.44 9.84
CA GLY A 243 0.66 -9.48 10.23
C GLY A 243 0.09 -8.77 9.02
N GLU A 244 -1.16 -8.36 9.10
CA GLU A 244 -1.86 -7.64 8.04
C GLU A 244 -2.70 -6.52 8.65
N ILE A 245 -2.53 -5.29 8.18
CA ILE A 245 -3.33 -4.17 8.65
C ILE A 245 -4.65 -4.18 7.90
N THR A 246 -5.65 -4.83 8.49
CA THR A 246 -6.99 -5.02 7.88
C THR A 246 -7.94 -3.84 8.10
N ARG A 247 -7.54 -2.89 8.95
CA ARG A 247 -8.24 -1.62 9.13
C ARG A 247 -7.23 -0.57 9.56
N PHE A 248 -7.17 0.52 8.82
CA PHE A 248 -6.44 1.72 9.24
C PHE A 248 -7.33 2.92 9.01
N GLU A 249 -7.67 3.61 10.08
CA GLU A 249 -8.45 4.85 10.02
C GLU A 249 -7.68 5.95 10.72
N ILE A 250 -7.46 7.05 10.02
CA ILE A 250 -6.89 8.26 10.60
C ILE A 250 -7.88 9.40 10.46
N TYR A 251 -8.14 10.05 11.60
CA TYR A 251 -9.08 11.15 11.71
C TYR A 251 -8.30 12.44 11.89
N TYR A 252 -8.43 13.33 10.93
CA TYR A 252 -7.83 14.66 10.96
C TYR A 252 -8.86 15.74 11.26
N ASP A 253 -8.40 16.84 11.84
CA ASP A 253 -9.13 18.11 11.81
C ASP A 253 -9.52 18.47 10.37
N ASN A 254 -10.69 19.07 10.19
CA ASN A 254 -11.13 19.47 8.86
C ASN A 254 -10.22 20.56 8.28
N SER A 255 -9.64 20.30 7.11
CA SER A 255 -8.99 21.31 6.28
C SER A 255 -9.93 21.81 5.18
N ASP A 256 -9.86 23.08 4.80
CA ASP A 256 -10.61 23.65 3.67
C ASP A 256 -10.15 23.10 2.31
N SER A 257 -8.95 22.53 2.23
CA SER A 257 -8.40 21.94 1.02
C SER A 257 -8.97 20.55 0.72
N ARG A 258 -8.96 20.17 -0.56
CA ARG A 258 -9.31 18.80 -0.99
C ARG A 258 -8.28 17.80 -0.44
N THR A 259 -8.76 16.73 0.16
CA THR A 259 -7.91 15.61 0.60
C THR A 259 -7.64 14.66 -0.57
N ILE A 260 -6.36 14.37 -0.82
CA ILE A 260 -5.91 13.45 -1.87
C ILE A 260 -4.80 12.54 -1.34
N ILE A 261 -4.69 11.35 -1.93
CA ILE A 261 -3.58 10.42 -1.71
C ILE A 261 -2.66 10.54 -2.92
N ASP A 262 -1.38 10.75 -2.67
CA ASP A 262 -0.37 11.02 -3.70
C ASP A 262 0.84 10.12 -3.51
N THR A 263 1.48 9.69 -4.60
CA THR A 263 2.70 8.88 -4.53
C THR A 263 3.93 9.78 -4.39
N GLY A 264 4.94 9.32 -3.65
CA GLY A 264 6.18 10.10 -3.46
C GLY A 264 7.15 10.09 -4.64
N ALA A 265 6.90 9.23 -5.63
CA ALA A 265 7.82 8.98 -6.72
C ALA A 265 7.77 10.11 -7.75
N ASN A 266 8.94 10.58 -8.18
CA ASN A 266 9.04 11.53 -9.28
C ASN A 266 9.43 10.77 -10.55
N LEU A 267 8.51 10.68 -11.50
CA LEU A 267 8.81 10.15 -12.83
C LEU A 267 9.58 11.20 -13.62
N LYS A 268 10.77 10.85 -14.11
CA LYS A 268 11.50 11.65 -15.10
C LYS A 268 11.63 10.87 -16.38
N ILE A 269 11.08 11.43 -17.44
CA ILE A 269 11.24 10.92 -18.80
C ILE A 269 12.16 11.91 -19.54
N ASN A 270 13.34 11.45 -19.96
CA ASN A 270 14.28 12.27 -20.69
C ASN A 270 14.37 11.80 -22.15
N ASP A 271 13.88 12.63 -23.05
CA ASP A 271 13.91 12.38 -24.50
C ASP A 271 15.31 12.64 -25.11
N LYS A 272 16.24 13.27 -24.36
CA LYS A 272 17.49 13.82 -24.93
C LYS A 272 18.65 12.84 -25.12
N SER A 273 18.38 11.60 -25.52
CA SER A 273 19.39 10.74 -26.15
C SER A 273 18.93 10.20 -27.51
N SER A 274 17.79 10.65 -28.01
CA SER A 274 17.51 10.56 -29.44
C SER A 274 18.31 11.65 -30.14
N ASP A 275 19.49 11.31 -30.66
CA ASP A 275 19.95 11.97 -31.88
C ASP A 275 18.88 11.67 -32.92
N ILE A 276 17.85 12.52 -32.97
CA ILE A 276 16.93 12.58 -34.10
C ILE A 276 17.78 13.11 -35.25
N ILE A 277 18.47 12.20 -35.93
CA ILE A 277 18.88 12.43 -37.31
C ILE A 277 17.56 12.52 -38.07
N LEU A 278 17.06 13.74 -38.21
CA LEU A 278 16.13 14.09 -39.27
C LEU A 278 16.87 13.82 -40.57
N ALA A 279 16.75 12.60 -41.10
CA ALA A 279 17.07 12.35 -42.49
C ALA A 279 16.08 13.17 -43.32
N GLN A 280 16.50 14.37 -43.70
CA GLN A 280 15.91 15.11 -44.79
C GLN A 280 16.34 14.47 -46.11
N GLN A 281 15.39 13.75 -46.73
CA GLN A 281 15.01 13.70 -48.17
C GLN A 281 14.43 12.33 -48.51
#